data_AF-A0A7D9ECW0-F1
#
_entry.id   AF-A0A7D9ECW0-F1
#
_cell.length_a   1.000
_cell.length_b   1.000
_cell.length_c   1.000
_cell.angle_alpha   90.00
_cell.angle_beta   90.00
_cell.angle_gamma   90.00
#
_symmetry.space_group_name_H-M   'P 1'
#
loop_
_entity.id
_entity.type
_entity.pdbx_description
1 polymer ?
#
loop_
_entity_poly.entity_id
_entity_poly.type
_entity_poly.pdbx_seq_one_letter_code
_entity_poly.pdbx_strand_id
1 'polypeptide(L)'
;MATRMCLKRAKLFSNFPLNSVARTFCIAAAEVEKHSQDTGQGKKKKEKDVDKVLAYEQYRENVQNTREIFRAEHEKKQAKERRRVEELNRGSFSPVEQHKKAVEDIRKYNENKEIDRKSKLEERRKRMAIQLEKQKAENDAKQRERNRELVLKVIEESKSFVTMENLEEKIQEVLKTETNYNFALTADRRKIMSREPPTNLGTQGPGPAAYQGAGLKFTTRTKQDSWKMRPEVEDEINEADTNEVVTNKADISESSGSDSESSDDDVEKNSKR
;
A
#
# COMPACT_ATOMS: atom_id res chain seq x y z
N MET A 1 -7.77 -14.14 19.14
CA MET A 1 -6.31 -13.93 19.28
C MET A 1 -6.02 -12.48 18.94
N ALA A 2 -5.29 -11.64 19.66
CA ALA A 2 -4.64 -11.71 20.94
C ALA A 2 -4.26 -10.24 21.27
N THR A 3 -4.39 -9.82 22.52
CA THR A 3 -3.60 -8.75 23.20
C THR A 3 -3.76 -7.29 22.72
N ARG A 4 -3.64 -6.21 23.53
CA ARG A 4 -3.37 -5.94 24.96
C ARG A 4 -3.64 -4.43 25.13
N MET A 5 -4.39 -4.02 26.15
CA MET A 5 -3.87 -3.34 27.37
C MET A 5 -3.06 -2.06 27.11
N CYS A 6 -3.68 -0.89 27.29
CA CYS A 6 -3.15 0.43 27.68
C CYS A 6 -4.34 1.41 27.66
N LEU A 7 -4.74 2.21 28.64
CA LEU A 7 -4.21 2.62 29.92
C LEU A 7 -5.39 2.80 30.90
N LYS A 8 -5.28 2.18 32.08
CA LYS A 8 -6.02 2.57 33.29
C LYS A 8 -5.13 3.56 34.05
N ARG A 9 -5.47 4.86 34.08
CA ARG A 9 -4.96 5.80 35.11
C ARG A 9 -5.73 7.13 35.11
N ALA A 10 -6.92 7.12 35.71
CA ALA A 10 -7.56 8.32 36.25
C ALA A 10 -8.65 7.89 37.27
N LYS A 11 -8.22 7.18 38.32
CA LYS A 11 -9.04 6.87 39.51
C LYS A 11 -8.17 7.05 40.75
N LEU A 12 -7.81 8.29 41.05
CA LEU A 12 -7.16 8.67 42.32
C LEU A 12 -7.49 10.12 42.67
N PHE A 13 -8.78 10.49 42.77
CA PHE A 13 -9.22 11.68 43.54
C PHE A 13 -10.69 11.52 44.01
N SER A 14 -11.07 10.31 44.39
CA SER A 14 -12.27 10.07 45.20
C SER A 14 -11.80 9.58 46.56
N ASN A 15 -12.22 10.27 47.63
CA ASN A 15 -12.04 9.96 49.07
C ASN A 15 -11.13 10.92 49.84
N PHE A 16 -11.42 12.23 49.77
CA PHE A 16 -11.17 13.13 50.90
C PHE A 16 -12.51 13.48 51.55
N PRO A 17 -12.90 12.84 52.67
CA PRO A 17 -13.95 13.37 53.53
C PRO A 17 -13.37 14.51 54.39
N LEU A 18 -13.38 15.73 53.87
CA LEU A 18 -13.29 16.93 54.70
C LEU A 18 -14.68 17.22 55.26
N ASN A 19 -14.98 16.64 56.43
CA ASN A 19 -15.85 17.21 57.48
C ASN A 19 -15.95 16.23 58.66
N SER A 20 -14.82 16.00 59.33
CA SER A 20 -14.81 15.55 60.73
C SER A 20 -14.11 16.62 61.58
N VAL A 21 -14.72 17.80 61.64
CA VAL A 21 -14.44 18.77 62.71
C VAL A 21 -15.54 18.61 63.75
N ALA A 22 -15.49 17.50 64.47
CA ALA A 22 -16.04 17.38 65.82
C ALA A 22 -14.84 17.23 66.75
N ARG A 23 -14.09 18.32 66.91
CA ARG A 23 -13.05 18.43 67.92
C ARG A 23 -13.35 19.65 68.77
N THR A 24 -13.66 19.34 70.02
CA THR A 24 -13.32 20.12 71.22
C THR A 24 -13.99 21.47 71.38
N PHE A 25 -15.20 21.48 71.95
CA PHE A 25 -15.61 22.45 72.96
C PHE A 25 -16.61 21.78 73.94
N CYS A 26 -16.09 20.87 74.76
CA CYS A 26 -16.76 20.36 75.97
C CYS A 26 -15.94 20.67 77.23
N ILE A 27 -15.29 21.84 77.28
CA ILE A 27 -14.60 22.33 78.47
C ILE A 27 -15.20 23.69 78.81
N ALA A 28 -16.03 23.69 79.86
CA ALA A 28 -16.41 24.81 80.75
C ALA A 28 -17.89 24.70 81.17
N ALA A 29 -18.24 23.62 81.88
CA ALA A 29 -19.47 23.52 82.68
C ALA A 29 -19.17 23.20 84.16
N ALA A 30 -17.93 23.41 84.59
CA ALA A 30 -17.52 23.26 85.98
C ALA A 30 -16.53 24.38 86.29
N GLU A 31 -16.67 24.97 87.48
CA GLU A 31 -16.09 26.26 87.91
C GLU A 31 -16.88 27.44 87.30
N VAL A 32 -17.79 28.11 87.99
CA VAL A 32 -17.55 28.90 89.20
C VAL A 32 -18.85 29.00 90.02
N GLU A 33 -19.08 28.05 90.92
CA GLU A 33 -19.75 28.31 92.19
C GLU A 33 -18.65 28.74 93.16
N LYS A 34 -18.48 30.05 93.36
CA LYS A 34 -17.89 30.71 94.54
C LYS A 34 -17.66 32.20 94.24
N HIS A 35 -18.55 33.02 94.78
CA HIS A 35 -18.28 34.28 95.49
C HIS A 35 -19.47 35.23 95.37
N SER A 36 -20.42 35.00 96.28
CA SER A 36 -21.21 36.06 96.87
C SER A 36 -20.30 37.06 97.57
N GLN A 37 -20.74 38.32 97.57
CA GLN A 37 -20.25 39.47 98.34
C GLN A 37 -19.12 40.28 97.69
N ASP A 38 -19.52 41.24 96.84
CA ASP A 38 -18.95 42.58 96.96
C ASP A 38 -19.94 43.64 96.45
N THR A 39 -20.55 44.36 97.38
CA THR A 39 -21.46 45.47 97.15
C THR A 39 -20.66 46.76 97.15
N GLY A 40 -20.75 47.58 96.09
CA GLY A 40 -20.49 49.01 96.28
C GLY A 40 -20.15 49.90 95.08
N GLN A 41 -19.53 49.41 93.99
CA GLN A 41 -18.98 50.32 92.95
C GLN A 41 -19.08 49.83 91.48
N GLY A 42 -20.13 49.06 91.12
CA GLY A 42 -20.24 48.39 89.81
C GLY A 42 -21.07 49.09 88.71
N LYS A 43 -21.75 50.20 88.99
CA LYS A 43 -22.74 50.76 88.05
C LYS A 43 -22.11 51.42 86.80
N LYS A 44 -20.92 52.03 86.92
CA LYS A 44 -20.23 52.70 85.78
C LYS A 44 -19.42 51.75 84.86
N LYS A 45 -19.15 50.50 85.28
CA LYS A 45 -18.43 49.51 84.44
C LYS A 45 -19.37 48.74 83.50
N LYS A 46 -20.58 48.40 83.96
CA LYS A 46 -21.58 47.67 83.16
C LYS A 46 -22.11 48.47 81.96
N GLU A 47 -22.22 49.79 82.09
CA GLU A 47 -22.67 50.69 81.00
C GLU A 47 -21.67 50.72 79.82
N LYS A 48 -20.35 50.76 80.11
CA LYS A 48 -19.29 50.70 79.09
C LYS A 48 -19.22 49.36 78.34
N ASP A 49 -19.74 48.29 78.91
CA ASP A 49 -19.79 46.99 78.26
C ASP A 49 -21.04 46.85 77.36
N VAL A 50 -22.14 47.53 77.69
CA VAL A 50 -23.33 47.62 76.83
C VAL A 50 -23.02 48.40 75.54
N ASP A 51 -22.30 49.52 75.65
CA ASP A 51 -21.90 50.32 74.47
C ASP A 51 -21.01 49.51 73.50
N LYS A 52 -20.14 48.64 74.02
CA LYS A 52 -19.31 47.75 73.19
C LYS A 52 -20.12 46.67 72.50
N VAL A 53 -21.13 46.13 73.17
CA VAL A 53 -22.05 45.14 72.58
C VAL A 53 -22.86 45.77 71.45
N LEU A 54 -23.43 46.95 71.68
CA LEU A 54 -24.15 47.72 70.66
C LEU A 54 -23.26 48.06 69.46
N ALA A 55 -22.02 48.50 69.69
CA ALA A 55 -21.06 48.76 68.63
C ALA A 55 -20.70 47.49 67.84
N TYR A 56 -20.63 46.33 68.49
CA TYR A 56 -20.37 45.06 67.84
C TYR A 56 -21.56 44.57 67.00
N GLU A 57 -22.79 44.76 67.48
CA GLU A 57 -24.02 44.48 66.73
C GLU A 57 -24.09 45.32 65.46
N GLN A 58 -23.86 46.64 65.57
CA GLN A 58 -23.80 47.54 64.42
C GLN A 58 -22.69 47.14 63.43
N TYR A 59 -21.51 46.78 63.93
CA TYR A 59 -20.42 46.29 63.09
C TYR A 59 -20.83 45.00 62.35
N ARG A 60 -21.46 44.05 63.06
CA ARG A 60 -21.91 42.79 62.48
C ARG A 60 -22.96 43.00 61.39
N GLU A 61 -23.92 43.88 61.62
CA GLU A 61 -24.93 44.27 60.62
C GLU A 61 -24.27 44.89 59.38
N ASN A 62 -23.32 45.82 59.57
CA ASN A 62 -22.57 46.41 58.46
C ASN A 62 -21.77 45.38 57.65
N VAL A 63 -21.15 44.40 58.33
CA VAL A 63 -20.44 43.29 57.65
C VAL A 63 -21.41 42.37 56.91
N GLN A 64 -22.61 42.12 57.45
CA GLN A 64 -23.63 41.35 56.76
C GLN A 64 -24.14 42.09 55.51
N ASN A 65 -24.46 43.37 55.63
CA ASN A 65 -24.91 44.21 54.52
C ASN A 65 -23.86 44.28 53.39
N THR A 66 -22.59 44.49 53.74
CA THR A 66 -21.50 44.49 52.74
C THR A 66 -21.35 43.13 52.06
N ARG A 67 -21.49 42.03 52.81
CA ARG A 67 -21.48 40.67 52.23
C ARG A 67 -22.64 40.44 51.26
N GLU A 68 -23.83 40.95 51.56
CA GLU A 68 -24.99 40.86 50.68
C GLU A 68 -24.77 41.66 49.39
N ILE A 69 -24.18 42.85 49.48
CA ILE A 69 -23.78 43.65 48.31
C ILE A 69 -22.83 42.85 47.40
N PHE A 70 -21.76 42.26 47.96
CA PHE A 70 -20.81 41.46 47.18
C PHE A 70 -21.44 40.21 46.56
N ARG A 71 -22.37 39.55 47.27
CA ARG A 71 -23.13 38.42 46.72
C ARG A 71 -23.97 38.85 45.52
N ALA A 72 -24.72 39.94 45.65
CA ALA A 72 -25.54 40.49 44.58
C ALA A 72 -24.69 40.93 43.37
N GLU A 73 -23.52 41.52 43.60
CA GLU A 73 -22.57 41.86 42.52
C GLU A 73 -22.05 40.62 41.79
N HIS A 74 -21.68 39.59 42.53
CA HIS A 74 -21.20 38.33 41.96
C HIS A 74 -22.29 37.65 41.12
N GLU A 75 -23.52 37.60 41.60
CA GLU A 75 -24.67 37.07 40.86
C GLU A 75 -24.96 37.89 39.60
N LYS A 76 -24.93 39.23 39.69
CA LYS A 76 -25.05 40.11 38.52
C LYS A 76 -23.95 39.85 37.49
N LYS A 77 -22.71 39.61 37.95
CA LYS A 77 -21.59 39.29 37.06
C LYS A 77 -21.79 37.94 36.36
N GLN A 78 -22.23 36.91 37.08
CA GLN A 78 -22.56 35.62 36.48
C GLN A 78 -23.72 35.72 35.50
N ALA A 79 -24.77 36.47 35.82
CA ALA A 79 -25.91 36.67 34.93
C ALA A 79 -25.51 37.40 33.64
N LYS A 80 -24.64 38.42 33.73
CA LYS A 80 -24.07 39.08 32.55
C LYS A 80 -23.26 38.13 31.68
N GLU A 81 -22.42 37.28 32.30
CA GLU A 81 -21.61 36.31 31.57
C GLU A 81 -22.48 35.27 30.86
N ARG A 82 -23.52 34.76 31.54
CA ARG A 82 -24.49 33.84 30.92
C ARG A 82 -25.20 34.47 29.72
N ARG A 83 -25.66 35.71 29.84
CA ARG A 83 -26.28 36.45 28.71
C ARG A 83 -25.31 36.62 27.55
N ARG A 84 -24.03 36.94 27.81
CA ARG A 84 -23.01 37.05 26.77
C ARG A 84 -22.79 35.74 26.02
N VAL A 85 -22.75 34.62 26.74
CA VAL A 85 -22.64 33.28 26.14
C VAL A 85 -23.88 32.91 25.34
N GLU A 86 -25.07 33.21 25.85
CA GLU A 86 -26.33 32.99 25.14
C GLU A 86 -26.45 33.85 23.86
N GLU A 87 -26.02 35.11 23.91
CA GLU A 87 -25.98 36.00 22.74
C GLU A 87 -25.01 35.51 21.67
N LEU A 88 -23.82 35.02 22.07
CA LEU A 88 -22.88 34.39 21.16
C LEU A 88 -23.46 33.11 20.52
N ASN A 89 -24.22 32.33 21.28
CA ASN A 89 -24.85 31.10 20.81
C ASN A 89 -26.13 31.33 19.99
N ARG A 90 -26.71 32.52 20.02
CA ARG A 90 -28.01 32.82 19.36
C ARG A 90 -27.95 32.86 17.83
N GLY A 91 -26.75 32.95 17.25
CA GLY A 91 -26.51 32.98 15.81
C GLY A 91 -25.61 31.87 15.27
N SER A 92 -24.98 31.08 16.15
CA SER A 92 -24.17 29.93 15.74
C SER A 92 -25.06 28.68 15.69
N PHE A 93 -25.12 28.00 14.55
CA PHE A 93 -25.65 26.63 14.49
C PHE A 93 -25.04 25.80 15.63
N SER A 94 -25.88 24.98 16.28
CA SER A 94 -25.38 24.04 17.29
C SER A 94 -24.18 23.28 16.70
N PRO A 95 -23.06 23.10 17.43
CA PRO A 95 -21.91 22.35 16.92
C PRO A 95 -22.28 20.98 16.32
N VAL A 96 -23.37 20.38 16.81
CA VAL A 96 -23.94 19.13 16.31
C VAL A 96 -24.54 19.29 14.91
N GLU A 97 -25.24 20.38 14.62
CA GLU A 97 -25.85 20.64 13.31
C GLU A 97 -24.80 20.94 12.24
N GLN A 98 -23.77 21.72 12.60
CA GLN A 98 -22.62 21.97 11.72
C GLN A 98 -21.91 20.67 11.36
N HIS A 99 -21.72 19.80 12.36
CA HIS A 99 -21.13 18.49 12.15
C HIS A 99 -21.98 17.61 11.23
N LYS A 100 -23.31 17.56 11.43
CA LYS A 100 -24.22 16.81 10.56
C LYS A 100 -24.13 17.28 9.10
N LYS A 101 -24.17 18.59 8.87
CA LYS A 101 -24.04 19.16 7.53
C LYS A 101 -22.69 18.80 6.89
N ALA A 102 -21.60 18.91 7.64
CA ALA A 102 -20.28 18.52 7.15
C ALA A 102 -20.20 17.03 6.77
N VAL A 103 -20.80 16.14 7.57
CA VAL A 103 -20.88 14.70 7.27
C VAL A 103 -21.68 14.43 6.00
N GLU A 104 -22.82 15.12 5.81
CA GLU A 104 -23.62 15.00 4.60
C GLU A 104 -22.88 15.48 3.34
N ASP A 105 -22.17 16.61 3.44
CA ASP A 105 -21.38 17.15 2.34
C ASP A 105 -20.22 16.20 1.96
N ILE A 106 -19.53 15.64 2.96
CA ILE A 106 -18.49 14.61 2.76
C ILE A 106 -19.08 13.37 2.08
N ARG A 107 -20.27 12.94 2.51
CA ARG A 107 -20.93 11.77 1.93
C ARG A 107 -21.26 12.00 0.45
N LYS A 108 -21.90 13.13 0.11
CA LYS A 108 -22.23 13.48 -1.28
C LYS A 108 -20.97 13.60 -2.15
N TYR A 109 -19.91 14.21 -1.62
CA TYR A 109 -18.64 14.30 -2.32
C TYR A 109 -18.05 12.92 -2.61
N ASN A 110 -18.08 12.01 -1.64
CA ASN A 110 -17.59 10.64 -1.82
C ASN A 110 -18.45 9.85 -2.82
N GLU A 111 -19.77 10.00 -2.79
CA GLU A 111 -20.68 9.37 -3.75
C GLU A 111 -20.37 9.83 -5.19
N ASN A 112 -20.19 11.13 -5.42
CA ASN A 112 -19.80 11.66 -6.73
C ASN A 112 -18.42 11.14 -7.17
N LYS A 113 -17.46 11.07 -6.24
CA LYS A 113 -16.12 10.56 -6.54
C LYS A 113 -16.12 9.06 -6.90
N GLU A 114 -17.02 8.28 -6.31
CA GLU A 114 -17.22 6.87 -6.69
C GLU A 114 -17.81 6.73 -8.09
N ILE A 115 -18.77 7.58 -8.45
CA ILE A 115 -19.34 7.61 -9.81
C ILE A 115 -18.24 7.94 -10.83
N ASP A 116 -17.41 8.94 -10.55
CA ASP A 116 -16.27 9.32 -11.39
C ASP A 116 -15.21 8.21 -11.52
N ARG A 117 -14.96 7.46 -10.45
CA ARG A 117 -14.05 6.31 -10.48
C ARG A 117 -14.59 5.20 -11.37
N LYS A 118 -15.89 4.88 -11.23
CA LYS A 118 -16.55 3.84 -12.03
C LYS A 118 -16.58 4.20 -13.51
N SER A 119 -16.94 5.44 -13.85
CA SER A 119 -16.98 5.90 -15.24
C SER A 119 -15.60 5.82 -15.92
N LYS A 120 -14.54 6.30 -15.23
CA LYS A 120 -13.16 6.21 -15.73
C LYS A 120 -12.69 4.77 -15.87
N LEU A 121 -13.06 3.89 -14.93
CA LEU A 121 -12.69 2.48 -14.97
C LEU A 121 -13.37 1.78 -16.15
N GLU A 122 -14.65 2.03 -16.38
CA GLU A 122 -15.39 1.49 -17.54
C GLU A 122 -14.81 1.98 -18.87
N GLU A 123 -14.48 3.27 -18.97
CA GLU A 123 -13.86 3.83 -20.17
C GLU A 123 -12.49 3.19 -20.43
N ARG A 124 -11.67 3.01 -19.38
CA ARG A 124 -10.38 2.32 -19.48
C ARG A 124 -10.57 0.87 -19.93
N ARG A 125 -11.55 0.14 -19.37
CA ARG A 125 -11.88 -1.25 -19.78
C ARG A 125 -12.29 -1.32 -21.24
N LYS A 126 -13.15 -0.42 -21.70
CA LYS A 126 -13.57 -0.34 -23.11
C LYS A 126 -12.39 -0.08 -24.04
N ARG A 127 -11.51 0.87 -23.70
CA ARG A 127 -10.29 1.16 -24.48
C ARG A 127 -9.36 -0.05 -24.56
N MET A 128 -9.12 -0.72 -23.44
CA MET A 128 -8.29 -1.93 -23.40
C MET A 128 -8.90 -3.07 -24.22
N ALA A 129 -10.23 -3.28 -24.13
CA ALA A 129 -10.91 -4.30 -24.91
C ALA A 129 -10.77 -4.06 -26.42
N ILE A 130 -10.96 -2.82 -26.88
CA ILE A 130 -10.79 -2.45 -28.29
C ILE A 130 -9.34 -2.66 -28.75
N GLN A 131 -8.36 -2.30 -27.92
CA GLN A 131 -6.95 -2.52 -28.25
C GLN A 131 -6.60 -4.00 -28.37
N LEU A 132 -7.09 -4.81 -27.44
CA LEU A 132 -6.86 -6.25 -27.43
C LEU A 132 -7.51 -6.92 -28.65
N GLU A 133 -8.72 -6.49 -29.02
CA GLU A 133 -9.40 -6.98 -30.23
C GLU A 133 -8.62 -6.63 -31.50
N LYS A 134 -8.11 -5.39 -31.61
CA LYS A 134 -7.26 -4.97 -32.73
C LYS A 134 -5.98 -5.80 -32.82
N GLN A 135 -5.29 -6.00 -31.70
CA GLN A 135 -4.07 -6.82 -31.66
C GLN A 135 -4.36 -8.27 -32.03
N LYS A 136 -5.48 -8.83 -31.56
CA LYS A 136 -5.89 -10.19 -31.93
C LYS A 136 -6.15 -10.30 -33.43
N ALA A 137 -6.89 -9.34 -34.01
CA ALA A 137 -7.17 -9.33 -35.45
C ALA A 137 -5.88 -9.22 -36.29
N GLU A 138 -4.92 -8.40 -35.86
CA GLU A 138 -3.62 -8.25 -36.52
C GLU A 138 -2.78 -9.53 -36.43
N ASN A 139 -2.73 -10.15 -35.25
CA ASN A 139 -2.01 -11.42 -35.06
C ASN A 139 -2.63 -12.55 -35.89
N ASP A 140 -3.96 -12.63 -35.94
CA ASP A 140 -4.67 -13.61 -36.76
C ASP A 140 -4.39 -13.38 -38.25
N ALA A 141 -4.33 -12.12 -38.71
CA ALA A 141 -3.98 -11.78 -40.09
C ALA A 141 -2.54 -12.21 -40.42
N LYS A 142 -1.57 -11.84 -39.56
CA LYS A 142 -0.16 -12.24 -39.72
C LYS A 142 0.00 -13.76 -39.73
N GLN A 143 -0.75 -14.47 -38.87
CA GLN A 143 -0.69 -15.94 -38.84
C GLN A 143 -1.26 -16.55 -40.12
N ARG A 144 -2.36 -16.01 -40.66
CA ARG A 144 -2.90 -16.47 -41.95
C ARG A 144 -1.91 -16.24 -43.09
N GLU A 145 -1.22 -15.10 -43.12
CA GLU A 145 -0.20 -14.80 -44.12
C GLU A 145 0.98 -15.77 -44.03
N ARG A 146 1.57 -15.95 -42.84
CA ARG A 146 2.64 -16.93 -42.62
C ARG A 146 2.22 -18.35 -43.02
N ASN A 147 1.00 -18.76 -42.67
CA ASN A 147 0.50 -20.09 -43.04
C ASN A 147 0.34 -20.23 -44.56
N ARG A 148 -0.15 -19.19 -45.24
CA ARG A 148 -0.24 -19.19 -46.71
C ARG A 148 1.14 -19.30 -47.34
N GLU A 149 2.11 -18.53 -46.88
CA GLU A 149 3.49 -18.59 -47.38
C GLU A 149 4.12 -19.96 -47.16
N LEU A 150 3.92 -20.57 -45.98
CA LEU A 150 4.40 -21.93 -45.70
C LEU A 150 3.76 -22.95 -46.65
N VAL A 151 2.45 -22.88 -46.87
CA VAL A 151 1.76 -23.79 -47.80
C VAL A 151 2.27 -23.60 -49.23
N LEU A 152 2.48 -22.36 -49.68
CA LEU A 152 3.04 -22.09 -51.01
C LEU A 152 4.45 -22.66 -51.16
N LYS A 153 5.33 -22.47 -50.16
CA LYS A 153 6.67 -23.08 -50.15
C LYS A 153 6.61 -24.59 -50.20
N VAL A 154 5.73 -25.21 -49.40
CA VAL A 154 5.54 -26.67 -49.43
C VAL A 154 5.02 -27.15 -50.78
N ILE A 155 4.13 -26.41 -51.44
CA ILE A 155 3.67 -26.73 -52.80
C ILE A 155 4.84 -26.67 -53.79
N GLU A 156 5.69 -25.65 -53.70
CA GLU A 156 6.89 -25.53 -54.54
C GLU A 156 7.87 -26.68 -54.31
N GLU A 157 8.17 -26.99 -53.05
CA GLU A 157 9.04 -28.12 -52.66
C GLU A 157 8.45 -29.47 -53.08
N SER A 158 7.12 -29.64 -53.01
CA SER A 158 6.45 -30.90 -53.36
C SER A 158 6.62 -31.28 -54.82
N LYS A 159 6.86 -30.31 -55.72
CA LYS A 159 7.15 -30.59 -57.13
C LYS A 159 8.48 -31.32 -57.32
N SER A 160 9.39 -31.19 -56.36
CA SER A 160 10.68 -31.87 -56.36
C SER A 160 10.66 -33.26 -55.73
N PHE A 161 9.51 -33.71 -55.21
CA PHE A 161 9.40 -35.01 -54.57
C PHE A 161 9.54 -36.15 -55.58
N VAL A 162 10.09 -37.27 -55.10
CA VAL A 162 10.27 -38.48 -55.90
C VAL A 162 8.94 -39.23 -55.99
N THR A 163 8.45 -39.41 -57.19
CA THR A 163 7.27 -40.20 -57.57
C THR A 163 7.71 -41.46 -58.33
N MET A 164 6.80 -42.40 -58.54
CA MET A 164 7.11 -43.64 -59.28
C MET A 164 7.59 -43.38 -60.72
N GLU A 165 7.15 -42.28 -61.32
CA GLU A 165 7.49 -41.91 -62.71
C GLU A 165 8.89 -41.32 -62.82
N ASN A 166 9.34 -40.53 -61.82
CA ASN A 166 10.65 -39.86 -61.84
C ASN A 166 11.75 -40.60 -61.04
N LEU A 167 11.44 -41.80 -60.53
CA LEU A 167 12.30 -42.56 -59.61
C LEU A 167 13.65 -42.93 -60.25
N GLU A 168 13.63 -43.51 -61.44
CA GLU A 168 14.84 -43.99 -62.13
C GLU A 168 15.79 -42.81 -62.48
N GLU A 169 15.23 -41.69 -62.94
CA GLU A 169 15.99 -40.48 -63.25
C GLU A 169 16.69 -39.92 -62.00
N LYS A 170 15.97 -39.87 -60.86
CA LYS A 170 16.51 -39.38 -59.59
C LYS A 170 17.59 -40.30 -59.01
N ILE A 171 17.46 -41.63 -59.15
CA ILE A 171 18.51 -42.58 -58.76
C ILE A 171 19.79 -42.32 -59.55
N GLN A 172 19.69 -42.13 -60.86
CA GLN A 172 20.86 -41.83 -61.70
C GLN A 172 21.48 -40.46 -61.38
N GLU A 173 20.68 -39.45 -61.04
CA GLU A 173 21.17 -38.13 -60.63
C GLU A 173 21.99 -38.21 -59.32
N VAL A 174 21.48 -38.93 -58.33
CA VAL A 174 22.15 -39.10 -57.02
C VAL A 174 23.43 -39.94 -57.16
N LEU A 175 23.46 -40.95 -58.03
CA LEU A 175 24.68 -41.72 -58.29
C LEU A 175 25.76 -40.90 -59.01
N LYS A 176 25.37 -39.88 -59.79
CA LYS A 176 26.30 -38.97 -60.49
C LYS A 176 26.82 -37.85 -59.59
N THR A 177 26.05 -37.44 -58.58
CA THR A 177 26.35 -36.25 -57.76
C THR A 177 26.44 -36.60 -56.27
N GLU A 178 27.63 -36.45 -55.70
CA GLU A 178 27.84 -36.63 -54.26
C GLU A 178 27.52 -35.35 -53.49
N THR A 179 26.62 -35.42 -52.51
CA THR A 179 26.30 -34.30 -51.61
C THR A 179 27.07 -34.42 -50.29
N ASN A 180 28.04 -33.53 -50.08
CA ASN A 180 28.84 -33.51 -48.85
C ASN A 180 28.22 -32.60 -47.77
N TYR A 181 27.81 -33.18 -46.65
CA TYR A 181 27.31 -32.44 -45.48
C TYR A 181 28.39 -32.18 -44.42
N ASN A 182 29.63 -32.62 -44.64
CA ASN A 182 30.72 -32.42 -43.68
C ASN A 182 31.17 -30.95 -43.67
N PHE A 183 31.03 -30.31 -42.52
CA PHE A 183 31.55 -28.97 -42.27
C PHE A 183 32.27 -28.93 -40.92
N ALA A 184 33.31 -28.11 -40.84
CA ALA A 184 33.97 -27.76 -39.59
C ALA A 184 33.54 -26.36 -39.14
N LEU A 185 33.61 -26.11 -37.84
CA LEU A 185 33.43 -24.78 -37.25
C LEU A 185 34.78 -24.31 -36.72
N THR A 186 35.16 -23.09 -37.11
CA THR A 186 36.33 -22.41 -36.52
C THR A 186 36.01 -21.97 -35.08
N ALA A 187 37.03 -21.62 -34.29
CA ALA A 187 36.83 -20.99 -32.97
C ALA A 187 35.88 -19.77 -33.03
N ASP A 188 35.90 -19.03 -34.15
CA ASP A 188 35.01 -17.90 -34.42
C ASP A 188 33.60 -18.30 -34.90
N ARG A 189 33.23 -19.58 -34.77
CA ARG A 189 31.95 -20.18 -35.23
C ARG A 189 31.66 -20.02 -36.73
N ARG A 190 32.67 -19.75 -37.55
CA ARG A 190 32.55 -19.71 -39.01
C ARG A 190 32.51 -21.13 -39.57
N LYS A 191 31.57 -21.38 -40.49
CA LYS A 191 31.39 -22.68 -41.16
C LYS A 191 32.39 -22.83 -42.32
N ILE A 192 33.24 -23.85 -42.25
CA ILE A 192 34.17 -24.24 -43.32
C ILE A 192 33.66 -25.55 -43.93
N MET A 193 33.28 -25.54 -45.21
CA MET A 193 32.83 -26.74 -45.92
C MET A 193 34.02 -27.40 -46.64
N SER A 194 34.13 -28.73 -46.55
CA SER A 194 35.10 -29.51 -47.31
C SER A 194 34.55 -29.70 -48.73
N ARG A 195 35.15 -28.98 -49.70
CA ARG A 195 34.75 -29.04 -51.12
C ARG A 195 35.44 -30.15 -51.90
N GLU A 196 36.60 -30.58 -51.42
CA GLU A 196 37.37 -31.66 -52.02
C GLU A 196 37.35 -32.84 -51.06
N PRO A 197 37.22 -34.09 -51.57
CA PRO A 197 37.51 -35.25 -50.76
C PRO A 197 38.90 -35.04 -50.17
N PRO A 198 39.15 -35.44 -48.91
CA PRO A 198 40.49 -35.32 -48.33
C PRO A 198 41.45 -35.97 -49.31
N THR A 199 42.18 -35.13 -50.04
CA THR A 199 43.15 -35.60 -50.99
C THR A 199 44.09 -36.40 -50.11
N ASN A 200 44.21 -37.70 -50.39
CA ASN A 200 45.42 -38.41 -49.99
C ASN A 200 46.51 -37.57 -50.65
N LEU A 201 47.12 -36.67 -49.88
CA LEU A 201 48.29 -35.90 -50.26
C LEU A 201 49.12 -36.91 -51.02
N GLY A 202 49.30 -36.66 -52.32
CA GLY A 202 49.90 -37.64 -53.22
C GLY A 202 51.18 -38.17 -52.59
N THR A 203 51.64 -39.33 -53.01
CA THR A 203 52.82 -40.08 -52.54
C THR A 203 54.12 -39.28 -52.28
N GLN A 204 54.14 -37.97 -52.50
CA GLN A 204 55.20 -36.98 -52.29
C GLN A 204 54.93 -35.95 -51.16
N GLY A 205 53.73 -35.93 -50.56
CA GLY A 205 53.40 -35.04 -49.44
C GLY A 205 53.79 -35.67 -48.10
N PRO A 206 54.41 -34.91 -47.17
CA PRO A 206 54.74 -35.44 -45.86
C PRO A 206 53.44 -35.85 -45.13
N GLY A 207 53.35 -37.11 -44.71
CA GLY A 207 52.13 -37.67 -44.12
C GLY A 207 51.67 -36.89 -42.87
N PRO A 208 50.43 -37.11 -42.38
CA PRO A 208 49.83 -36.33 -41.27
C PRO A 208 50.73 -36.22 -40.02
N ALA A 209 51.57 -37.22 -39.76
CA ALA A 209 52.54 -37.23 -38.67
C ALA A 209 53.70 -36.23 -38.83
N ALA A 210 54.07 -35.85 -40.07
CA ALA A 210 55.14 -34.89 -40.31
C ALA A 210 54.74 -33.45 -39.92
N TYR A 211 53.44 -33.15 -39.90
CA TYR A 211 52.92 -31.89 -39.36
C TYR A 211 52.88 -31.87 -37.82
N GLN A 212 53.12 -33.01 -37.14
CA GLN A 212 53.35 -33.00 -35.69
C GLN A 212 54.75 -32.47 -35.33
N GLY A 213 55.73 -32.61 -36.26
CA GLY A 213 57.11 -32.12 -36.06
C GLY A 213 57.31 -30.66 -36.44
N ALA A 214 56.55 -30.15 -37.41
CA ALA A 214 56.58 -28.74 -37.82
C ALA A 214 55.64 -27.90 -36.95
N GLY A 215 56.04 -27.75 -35.68
CA GLY A 215 55.34 -27.06 -34.60
C GLY A 215 54.30 -26.03 -35.02
N LEU A 216 53.02 -26.46 -35.03
CA LEU A 216 51.98 -25.59 -34.52
C LEU A 216 52.36 -25.37 -33.05
N LYS A 217 53.02 -24.25 -32.77
CA LYS A 217 53.32 -23.81 -31.41
C LYS A 217 51.97 -23.59 -30.75
N PHE A 218 51.38 -24.63 -30.18
CA PHE A 218 50.48 -24.47 -29.06
C PHE A 218 51.34 -23.74 -28.03
N THR A 219 51.14 -22.43 -27.93
CA THR A 219 51.61 -21.70 -26.75
C THR A 219 51.07 -22.51 -25.59
N THR A 220 51.99 -23.09 -24.82
CA THR A 220 51.63 -23.87 -23.65
C THR A 220 50.80 -22.94 -22.80
N ARG A 221 49.49 -23.19 -22.77
CA ARG A 221 48.54 -22.45 -21.95
C ARG A 221 49.03 -22.60 -20.52
N THR A 222 49.69 -21.57 -20.01
CA THR A 222 50.18 -21.52 -18.65
C THR A 222 48.98 -21.70 -17.74
N LYS A 223 49.09 -22.61 -16.76
CA LYS A 223 48.02 -22.93 -15.77
C LYS A 223 47.48 -21.69 -15.03
N GLN A 224 48.15 -20.55 -15.14
CA GLN A 224 47.78 -19.27 -14.53
C GLN A 224 46.72 -18.49 -15.33
N ASP A 225 46.44 -18.84 -16.60
CA ASP A 225 45.51 -18.09 -17.44
C ASP A 225 44.10 -18.71 -17.52
N SER A 226 43.86 -19.84 -16.84
CA SER A 226 42.57 -20.54 -16.94
C SER A 226 41.43 -19.92 -16.14
N TRP A 227 41.68 -18.88 -15.34
CA TRP A 227 40.66 -18.25 -14.47
C TRP A 227 40.45 -16.75 -14.73
N LYS A 228 41.29 -16.09 -15.54
CA LYS A 228 41.23 -14.63 -15.72
C LYS A 228 40.42 -14.14 -16.91
N MET A 229 39.88 -15.04 -17.74
CA MET A 229 38.92 -14.64 -18.77
C MET A 229 37.56 -15.24 -18.43
N ARG A 230 36.91 -14.62 -17.44
CA ARG A 230 35.46 -14.44 -17.55
C ARG A 230 35.33 -13.46 -18.73
N PRO A 231 34.79 -13.86 -19.88
CA PRO A 231 34.42 -12.85 -20.86
C PRO A 231 33.43 -11.96 -20.11
N GLU A 232 33.78 -10.69 -19.95
CA GLU A 232 32.75 -9.68 -19.85
C GLU A 232 31.94 -9.89 -21.13
N VAL A 233 30.75 -10.45 -20.96
CA VAL A 233 29.75 -10.46 -22.01
C VAL A 233 29.38 -8.99 -22.15
N GLU A 234 30.18 -8.26 -22.92
CA GLU A 234 29.69 -7.08 -23.60
C GLU A 234 28.60 -7.62 -24.52
N ASP A 235 27.36 -7.53 -24.05
CA ASP A 235 26.17 -7.67 -24.87
C ASP A 235 26.19 -6.54 -25.90
N GLU A 236 27.07 -6.63 -26.91
CA GLU A 236 26.89 -5.95 -28.18
C GLU A 236 25.70 -6.62 -28.88
N ILE A 237 24.52 -6.20 -28.46
CA ILE A 237 23.29 -6.35 -29.20
C ILE A 237 23.50 -5.57 -30.50
N ASN A 238 23.89 -6.26 -31.56
CA ASN A 238 23.78 -5.74 -32.91
C ASN A 238 22.29 -5.54 -33.20
N GLU A 239 21.89 -4.26 -33.21
CA GLU A 239 20.63 -3.75 -33.71
C GLU A 239 20.48 -4.07 -35.20
N ALA A 240 19.85 -5.20 -35.51
CA ALA A 240 19.11 -5.37 -36.74
C ALA A 240 18.01 -6.42 -36.52
N ASP A 241 16.78 -5.98 -36.71
CA ASP A 241 15.54 -6.77 -36.75
C ASP A 241 14.99 -7.30 -35.42
N THR A 242 14.55 -6.37 -34.57
CA THR A 242 13.34 -6.62 -33.74
C THR A 242 12.27 -5.60 -34.07
N ASN A 243 11.24 -6.09 -34.76
CA ASN A 243 9.94 -5.44 -34.87
C ASN A 243 9.43 -5.02 -33.48
N GLU A 244 8.91 -3.79 -33.40
CA GLU A 244 8.31 -3.18 -32.23
C GLU A 244 7.28 -4.11 -31.55
N VAL A 245 7.69 -4.71 -30.44
CA VAL A 245 6.77 -5.20 -29.41
C VAL A 245 6.78 -4.16 -28.30
N VAL A 246 5.79 -3.27 -28.33
CA VAL A 246 5.50 -2.33 -27.26
C VAL A 246 5.04 -3.11 -26.03
N THR A 247 5.99 -3.53 -25.20
CA THR A 247 5.69 -4.02 -23.85
C THR A 247 5.47 -2.81 -22.93
N ASN A 248 4.20 -2.46 -22.75
CA ASN A 248 3.78 -1.60 -21.65
C ASN A 248 4.05 -2.33 -20.33
N LYS A 249 5.14 -1.93 -19.66
CA LYS A 249 5.45 -2.28 -18.28
C LYS A 249 4.44 -1.55 -17.39
N ALA A 250 3.29 -2.19 -17.16
CA ALA A 250 2.36 -1.79 -16.13
C ALA A 250 2.69 -2.59 -14.87
N ASP A 251 3.02 -1.89 -13.80
CA ASP A 251 3.08 -2.42 -12.45
C ASP A 251 1.74 -3.08 -12.12
N ILE A 252 1.72 -4.41 -12.11
CA ILE A 252 0.63 -5.23 -11.59
C ILE A 252 1.10 -5.72 -10.23
N SER A 253 0.82 -4.90 -9.22
CA SER A 253 0.79 -5.34 -7.84
C SER A 253 -0.25 -6.45 -7.71
N GLU A 254 0.21 -7.61 -7.24
CA GLU A 254 -0.59 -8.76 -6.85
C GLU A 254 -1.69 -8.33 -5.87
N SER A 255 -2.96 -8.48 -6.29
CA SER A 255 -4.06 -8.59 -5.35
C SER A 255 -4.77 -9.92 -5.60
N SER A 256 -4.43 -10.88 -4.75
CA SER A 256 -5.18 -12.11 -4.52
C SER A 256 -6.64 -11.78 -4.18
N GLY A 257 -7.53 -11.97 -5.15
CA GLY A 257 -8.98 -11.94 -4.98
C GLY A 257 -9.53 -13.30 -5.38
N SER A 258 -9.83 -14.11 -4.40
CA SER A 258 -10.44 -15.43 -4.48
C SER A 258 -11.86 -15.35 -5.06
N ASP A 259 -12.03 -15.86 -6.29
CA ASP A 259 -13.34 -16.15 -6.87
C ASP A 259 -13.76 -17.56 -6.45
N SER A 260 -14.74 -17.60 -5.54
CA SER A 260 -15.47 -18.81 -5.17
C SER A 260 -16.50 -19.16 -6.24
N GLU A 261 -16.40 -20.41 -6.68
CA GLU A 261 -17.19 -21.10 -7.68
C GLU A 261 -18.69 -21.20 -7.34
N SER A 262 -19.50 -21.27 -8.40
CA SER A 262 -20.65 -22.17 -8.63
C SER A 262 -21.77 -22.21 -7.56
N SER A 263 -23.06 -22.18 -7.88
CA SER A 263 -23.75 -22.65 -9.08
C SER A 263 -25.22 -22.27 -8.95
N ASP A 264 -25.77 -21.65 -9.99
CA ASP A 264 -27.18 -21.75 -10.35
C ASP A 264 -27.38 -23.05 -11.12
N ASP A 265 -28.40 -23.83 -10.76
CA ASP A 265 -29.31 -24.58 -11.64
C ASP A 265 -29.97 -25.71 -10.83
N ASP A 266 -31.26 -25.56 -10.54
CA ASP A 266 -32.19 -26.70 -10.60
C ASP A 266 -33.61 -26.20 -10.88
N VAL A 267 -33.99 -26.41 -12.13
CA VAL A 267 -35.27 -26.10 -12.75
C VAL A 267 -36.36 -27.07 -12.29
N GLU A 268 -37.49 -26.47 -11.95
CA GLU A 268 -38.83 -27.03 -11.81
C GLU A 268 -39.12 -28.32 -12.60
N LYS A 269 -39.44 -29.38 -11.86
CA LYS A 269 -40.57 -30.27 -12.19
C LYS A 269 -41.26 -30.72 -10.92
N ASN A 270 -42.48 -30.22 -10.67
CA ASN A 270 -43.47 -31.09 -10.05
C ASN A 270 -44.91 -30.72 -10.43
N SER A 271 -45.44 -31.63 -11.25
CA SER A 271 -46.85 -31.89 -11.46
C SER A 271 -47.59 -32.14 -10.15
N LYS A 272 -48.73 -31.44 -9.98
CA LYS A 272 -49.92 -31.71 -9.14
C LYS A 272 -50.83 -30.49 -9.37
N ARG A 273 -52.09 -30.60 -9.74
CA ARG A 273 -53.11 -31.63 -9.55
C ARG A 273 -54.25 -31.36 -10.53
#